data_AF-A0A653CEL6-F1
#
_entry.id   AF-A0A653CEL6-F1
#
_cell.length_a   1.000
_cell.length_b   1.000
_cell.length_c   1.000
_cell.angle_alpha   90.00
_cell.angle_beta   90.00
_cell.angle_gamma   90.00
#
_symmetry.space_group_name_H-M   'P 1'
#
loop_
_entity.id
_entity.type
_entity.pdbx_description
1 polymer ?
#
loop_
_entity_poly.entity_id
_entity_poly.type
_entity_poly.pdbx_seq_one_letter_code
_entity_poly.pdbx_strand_id
1 'polypeptide(L)'
;RPRSTQEDEVVLEQVAEDPSTSVRFIERRTGVSKSQAQRILKRYEYHPYNIQRVQTLLSSDIMPHVFRFVGQCWRSRILWSD
;
A
#
# COMPACT_ATOMS: atom_id res chain seq x y z
N ARG A 1 -8.18 -21.56 7.25
CA ARG A 1 -7.21 -20.49 7.60
C ARG A 1 -6.30 -21.04 8.69
N PRO A 2 -4.96 -21.03 8.56
CA PRO A 2 -4.10 -21.35 9.70
C PRO A 2 -4.45 -20.40 10.86
N ARG A 3 -4.39 -20.90 12.10
CA ARG A 3 -4.63 -20.08 13.29
C ARG A 3 -3.49 -19.05 13.37
N SER A 4 -3.81 -17.75 13.37
CA SER A 4 -2.80 -16.71 13.55
C SER A 4 -2.21 -16.80 14.96
N THR A 5 -0.89 -16.70 15.04
CA THR A 5 -0.19 -16.50 16.32
C THR A 5 -0.01 -14.99 16.56
N GLN A 6 0.33 -14.62 17.79
CA GLN A 6 0.68 -13.22 18.10
C GLN A 6 1.87 -12.72 17.25
N GLU A 7 2.84 -13.59 16.97
CA GLU A 7 3.97 -13.26 16.09
C GLU A 7 3.51 -13.01 14.64
N ASP A 8 2.53 -13.79 14.15
CA ASP A 8 1.96 -13.59 12.82
C ASP A 8 1.36 -12.19 12.71
N GLU A 9 0.55 -11.79 13.70
CA GLU A 9 -0.13 -10.50 13.72
C GLU A 9 0.87 -9.34 13.76
N VAL A 10 1.87 -9.42 14.63
CA VAL A 10 2.90 -8.38 14.76
C VAL A 10 3.71 -8.23 13.47
N VAL A 11 4.08 -9.32 12.79
CA VAL A 11 4.82 -9.26 11.51
C VAL A 11 3.94 -8.69 10.40
N LEU A 12 2.68 -9.11 10.32
CA LEU A 12 1.75 -8.65 9.28
C LEU A 12 1.39 -7.17 9.44
N GLU A 13 1.24 -6.68 10.67
CA GLU A 13 0.98 -5.28 10.95
C GLU A 13 2.10 -4.37 10.45
N GLN A 14 3.38 -4.75 10.67
CA GLN A 14 4.53 -3.98 10.19
C GLN A 14 4.56 -3.82 8.67
N VAL A 15 4.16 -4.86 7.93
CA VAL A 15 4.14 -4.82 6.45
C VAL A 15 2.88 -4.14 5.92
N ALA A 16 1.77 -4.21 6.67
CA ALA A 16 0.55 -3.49 6.31
C ALA A 16 0.69 -1.97 6.48
N GLU A 17 1.42 -1.52 7.51
CA GLU A 17 1.72 -0.10 7.77
C GLU A 17 2.67 0.47 6.70
N ASP A 18 3.75 -0.25 6.40
CA ASP A 18 4.71 0.13 5.36
C ASP A 18 5.18 -1.10 4.57
N PRO A 19 4.64 -1.31 3.35
CA PRO A 19 5.04 -2.42 2.48
C PRO A 19 6.50 -2.39 2.03
N SER A 20 7.21 -1.27 2.20
CA SER A 20 8.65 -1.15 1.90
C SER A 20 9.54 -1.67 3.04
N THR A 21 8.94 -2.05 4.16
CA THR A 21 9.66 -2.55 5.34
C THR A 21 10.46 -3.82 5.01
N SER A 22 11.77 -3.76 5.23
CA SER A 22 12.62 -4.95 5.06
C SER A 22 12.43 -5.96 6.19
N VAL A 23 12.56 -7.25 5.89
CA VAL A 23 12.46 -8.31 6.92
C VAL A 23 13.51 -8.13 8.04
N ARG A 24 14.68 -7.59 7.71
CA ARG A 24 15.73 -7.30 8.71
C ARG A 24 15.31 -6.17 9.66
N PHE A 25 14.52 -5.22 9.19
CA PHE A 25 13.94 -4.19 10.04
C PHE A 25 12.87 -4.76 10.96
N ILE A 26 12.01 -5.65 10.45
CA ILE A 26 11.02 -6.38 11.26
C ILE A 26 11.71 -7.10 12.42
N GLU A 27 12.77 -7.85 12.15
CA GLU A 27 13.53 -8.57 13.19
C GLU A 27 14.06 -7.64 14.29
N ARG A 28 14.62 -6.48 13.91
CA ARG A 28 15.12 -5.50 14.89
C ARG A 28 14.00 -4.87 15.73
N ARG A 29 12.83 -4.67 15.15
CA ARG A 29 11.70 -3.97 15.79
C ARG A 29 10.82 -4.89 16.63
N THR A 30 10.63 -6.13 16.21
CA THR A 30 9.69 -7.08 16.82
C THR A 30 10.39 -8.21 17.57
N GLY A 31 11.69 -8.43 17.33
CA GLY A 31 12.44 -9.56 17.88
C GLY A 31 12.17 -10.89 17.17
N VAL A 32 11.23 -10.93 16.22
CA VAL A 32 10.95 -12.13 15.41
C VAL A 32 12.10 -12.37 14.46
N SER A 33 12.73 -13.55 14.54
CA SER A 33 13.87 -13.87 13.68
C SER A 33 13.54 -13.70 12.19
N LYS A 34 14.52 -13.27 11.40
CA LYS A 34 14.36 -13.04 9.95
C LYS A 34 13.75 -14.25 9.23
N SER A 35 14.19 -15.46 9.55
CA SER A 35 13.70 -16.69 8.93
C SER A 35 12.23 -16.98 9.30
N GLN A 36 11.84 -16.73 10.54
CA GLN A 36 10.46 -16.86 11.00
C GLN A 36 9.55 -15.83 10.34
N ALA A 37 9.97 -14.56 10.29
CA ALA A 37 9.25 -13.50 9.58
C ALA A 37 9.08 -13.83 8.09
N GLN A 38 10.11 -14.32 7.40
CA GLN A 38 9.98 -14.79 6.00
C GLN A 38 8.97 -15.92 5.84
N ARG A 39 8.96 -16.89 6.77
CA ARG A 39 8.01 -18.01 6.75
C ARG A 39 6.57 -17.55 6.98
N ILE A 40 6.37 -16.58 7.87
CA ILE A 40 5.06 -15.96 8.14
C ILE A 40 4.58 -15.26 6.88
N LEU A 41 5.38 -14.35 6.31
CA LEU A 41 5.01 -13.61 5.11
C LEU A 41 4.66 -14.54 3.94
N LYS A 42 5.45 -15.60 3.72
CA LYS A 42 5.16 -16.62 2.72
C LYS A 42 3.85 -17.38 2.97
N ARG A 43 3.51 -17.67 4.23
CA ARG A 43 2.27 -18.37 4.62
C ARG A 43 1.02 -17.54 4.32
N TYR A 44 1.11 -16.23 4.49
CA TYR A 44 0.02 -15.29 4.23
C TYR A 44 0.10 -14.65 2.84
N GLU A 45 0.94 -15.20 1.95
CA GLU A 45 1.11 -14.73 0.57
C GLU A 45 1.50 -13.24 0.47
N TYR A 46 2.12 -12.71 1.52
CA TYR A 46 2.76 -11.41 1.50
C TYR A 46 4.11 -11.54 0.81
N HIS A 47 4.23 -10.89 -0.34
CA HIS A 47 5.46 -10.75 -1.09
C HIS A 47 5.98 -9.32 -0.88
N PRO A 48 6.92 -9.08 0.05
CA PRO A 48 7.49 -7.75 0.23
C PRO A 48 8.12 -7.32 -1.09
N TYR A 49 7.53 -6.34 -1.75
CA TYR A 49 8.12 -5.72 -2.92
C TYR A 49 9.13 -4.70 -2.42
N ASN A 50 10.37 -4.75 -2.92
CA ASN A 50 11.31 -3.64 -2.76
C ASN A 50 10.81 -2.49 -3.66
N ILE A 51 9.76 -1.79 -3.21
CA ILE A 51 9.19 -0.66 -3.95
C ILE A 51 10.23 0.45 -3.93
N GLN A 52 10.97 0.56 -5.02
CA GLN A 52 11.80 1.73 -5.28
C GLN A 52 10.92 2.80 -5.92
N ARG A 53 10.58 3.84 -5.16
CA ARG A 53 9.92 5.03 -5.71
C ARG A 53 10.95 5.79 -6.53
N VAL A 54 11.02 5.48 -7.83
CA VAL A 54 11.97 6.11 -8.78
C VAL A 54 11.50 7.47 -9.30
N GLN A 55 10.23 7.82 -9.07
CA GLN A 55 9.66 9.13 -9.35
C GLN A 55 8.83 9.58 -8.14
N THR A 56 9.18 10.72 -7.55
CA THR A 56 8.28 11.39 -6.58
C THR A 56 7.42 12.34 -7.37
N LEU A 57 6.10 12.13 -7.37
CA LEU A 57 5.16 13.10 -7.93
C LEU A 57 5.25 14.37 -7.07
N LEU A 58 5.66 15.47 -7.68
CA LEU A 58 5.62 16.78 -7.06
C LEU A 58 4.16 17.23 -6.98
N SER A 59 3.85 18.10 -6.02
CA SER A 59 2.52 18.72 -5.95
C SER A 59 2.14 19.44 -7.26
N SER A 60 3.15 19.91 -8.02
CA SER A 60 2.99 20.48 -9.36
C SER A 60 2.55 19.47 -10.43
N ASP A 61 2.88 18.18 -10.28
CA ASP A 61 2.54 17.13 -11.25
C ASP A 61 1.07 16.70 -11.10
N ILE A 62 0.48 16.90 -9.92
CA ILE A 62 -0.94 16.62 -9.65
C ILE A 62 -1.84 17.70 -10.27
N MET A 63 -1.31 18.91 -10.46
CA MET A 63 -2.06 20.13 -10.77
C MET A 63 -2.35 20.49 -12.24
N PRO A 64 -2.08 19.65 -13.28
CA PRO A 64 -2.64 19.91 -14.62
C PRO A 64 -3.78 18.95 -15.04
N HIS A 65 -3.93 17.79 -14.40
CA HIS A 65 -4.77 16.70 -14.96
C HIS A 65 -6.16 16.56 -14.32
N VAL A 66 -6.32 16.98 -13.06
CA VAL A 66 -7.59 16.85 -12.32
C VAL A 66 -8.65 17.84 -12.85
N PHE A 67 -8.24 18.99 -13.37
CA PHE A 67 -9.17 19.99 -13.93
C PHE A 67 -9.80 19.59 -15.28
N ARG A 68 -9.24 18.61 -16.02
CA ARG A 68 -9.77 18.25 -17.35
C ARG A 68 -10.90 17.23 -17.32
N PHE A 69 -11.02 16.45 -16.25
CA PHE A 69 -12.03 15.38 -16.14
C PHE A 69 -13.30 15.83 -15.42
N VAL A 70 -13.21 16.75 -14.44
CA VAL A 70 -14.41 17.24 -13.71
C VAL A 70 -15.17 18.32 -14.49
N GLY A 71 -14.53 19.00 -15.45
CA GLY A 71 -15.15 20.07 -16.26
C GLY A 71 -16.02 19.61 -17.44
N GLN A 72 -16.02 18.32 -17.82
CA GLN A 72 -16.79 17.81 -18.96
C GLN A 72 -18.07 17.06 -18.59
N CYS A 73 -18.28 16.69 -17.31
CA CYS A 73 -19.53 16.05 -16.87
C CYS A 73 -20.59 17.03 -16.33
N TRP A 74 -20.31 18.33 -16.24
CA TRP A 74 -21.27 19.35 -15.76
C TRP A 74 -21.77 20.30 -16.86
N ARG A 75 -21.76 19.85 -18.12
CA ARG A 75 -22.21 20.65 -19.27
C ARG A 75 -23.16 19.91 -20.22
N SER A 76 -23.89 18.92 -19.69
CA SER A 76 -24.95 18.19 -20.40
C SER A 76 -26.07 17.75 -19.46
N ARG A 77 -26.72 18.70 -18.78
CA ARG A 77 -28.04 18.49 -18.13
C ARG A 77 -28.74 19.85 -17.93
N ILE A 78 -29.18 20.45 -19.03
CA ILE A 78 -30.38 21.32 -19.15
C ILE A 78 -30.65 21.39 -20.66
N LEU A 79 -31.53 20.53 -21.11
CA LEU A 79 -32.34 20.61 -22.33
C LEU A 79 -33.23 19.38 -22.22
N TRP A 80 -34.47 19.58 -21.77
CA TRP A 80 -35.66 18.71 -21.79
C TRP A 80 -36.53 19.06 -20.56
N SER A 81 -37.29 20.15 -20.68
CA SER A 81 -38.66 20.31 -20.18
C SER A 81 -39.13 21.72 -20.56
N ASP A 82 -39.70 21.83 -21.75
CA ASP A 82 -40.91 22.63 -21.96
C ASP A 82 -42.08 21.64 -22.06
#